data_AF-A0A255HK16-F1
#
_entry.id   AF-A0A255HK16-F1
#
_cell.length_a   1.000
_cell.length_b   1.000
_cell.length_c   1.000
_cell.angle_alpha   90.00
_cell.angle_beta   90.00
_cell.angle_gamma   90.00
#
_symmetry.space_group_name_H-M   'P 1'
#
loop_
_entity.id
_entity.type
_entity.pdbx_description
1 polymer ?
#
loop_
_entity_poly.entity_id
_entity_poly.type
_entity_poly.pdbx_seq_one_letter_code
_entity_poly.pdbx_strand_id
1 'polypeptide(L)'
;MTEQQPLPDTNPPQYQDVLTPGDTDAEWAVKQATYAAALAAHAAAVQQDAEALATFEAALEVARQKVDRIAIAGRVPVNVLGAQPGDYIVPVQDGDGIAGAAVHADDITMAQYLRAVGRVISIESDGRAYVMVKAV
;
A
#
# COMPACT_ATOMS: atom_id res chain seq x y z
N MET A 1 -48.16 4.22 -6.74
CA MET A 1 -48.23 3.42 -5.49
C MET A 1 -49.33 4.05 -4.65
N THR A 2 -50.19 3.27 -4.00
CA THR A 2 -51.33 3.82 -3.27
C THR A 2 -50.96 3.93 -1.79
N GLU A 3 -51.04 5.12 -1.23
CA GLU A 3 -50.79 5.37 0.19
C GLU A 3 -52.11 5.61 0.92
N GLN A 4 -52.26 5.02 2.11
CA GLN A 4 -53.47 5.19 2.93
C GLN A 4 -53.35 6.42 3.82
N GLN A 5 -54.21 7.40 3.57
CA GLN A 5 -54.28 8.61 4.37
C GLN A 5 -55.55 8.58 5.23
N PRO A 6 -55.45 8.80 6.56
CA PRO A 6 -56.62 8.78 7.44
C PRO A 6 -57.56 9.96 7.12
N LEU A 7 -58.87 9.70 7.06
CA LEU A 7 -59.87 10.73 6.95
C LEU A 7 -60.05 11.45 8.30
N PRO A 8 -59.97 12.79 8.33
CA PRO A 8 -60.15 13.55 9.57
C PRO A 8 -61.58 13.34 10.12
N ASP A 9 -61.68 13.29 11.45
CA ASP A 9 -62.94 13.24 12.21
C ASP A 9 -63.85 12.02 11.95
N THR A 10 -63.26 10.86 11.59
CA THR A 10 -63.99 9.59 11.48
C THR A 10 -63.71 8.67 12.67
N ASN A 11 -64.78 8.14 13.30
CA ASN A 11 -64.70 7.09 14.33
C ASN A 11 -65.71 5.96 14.04
N PRO A 12 -65.26 4.72 13.75
CA PRO A 12 -63.87 4.27 13.69
C PRO A 12 -63.08 4.95 12.55
N PRO A 13 -61.74 5.05 12.68
CA PRO A 13 -60.90 5.72 11.69
C PRO A 13 -61.06 5.07 10.32
N GLN A 14 -61.42 5.89 9.34
CA GLN A 14 -61.53 5.51 7.94
C GLN A 14 -60.29 6.01 7.19
N TYR A 15 -59.85 5.27 6.18
CA TYR A 15 -58.68 5.60 5.38
C TYR A 15 -59.11 5.73 3.92
N GLN A 16 -58.54 6.72 3.23
CA GLN A 16 -58.66 6.84 1.79
C GLN A 16 -57.35 6.46 1.12
N ASP A 17 -57.48 5.68 0.05
CA ASP A 17 -56.38 5.31 -0.81
C ASP A 17 -56.04 6.49 -1.73
N VAL A 18 -54.92 7.15 -1.47
CA VAL A 18 -54.41 8.27 -2.28
C VAL A 18 -53.40 7.72 -3.29
N LEU A 19 -53.67 7.95 -4.57
CA LEU A 19 -52.74 7.63 -5.65
C LEU A 19 -51.65 8.70 -5.70
N THR A 20 -50.44 8.35 -5.27
CA THR A 20 -49.26 9.18 -5.52
C THR A 20 -48.83 8.99 -6.99
N PRO A 21 -48.85 10.05 -7.82
CA PRO A 21 -48.36 9.96 -9.20
C PRO A 21 -46.88 9.57 -9.18
N GLY A 22 -46.52 8.57 -9.99
CA GLY A 22 -45.11 8.26 -10.25
C GLY A 22 -44.47 9.34 -11.11
N ASP A 23 -43.15 9.27 -11.29
CA ASP A 23 -42.46 10.07 -12.29
C ASP A 23 -43.07 9.81 -13.67
N THR A 24 -43.22 10.86 -14.46
CA THR A 24 -43.54 10.72 -15.88
C THR A 24 -42.37 10.10 -16.64
N ASP A 25 -42.64 9.49 -17.80
CA ASP A 25 -41.58 8.90 -18.64
C ASP A 25 -40.47 9.91 -19.00
N ALA A 26 -40.83 11.19 -19.16
CA ALA A 26 -39.89 12.27 -19.42
C ALA A 26 -38.98 12.55 -18.21
N GLU A 27 -39.54 12.63 -17.01
CA GLU A 27 -38.76 12.80 -15.76
C GLU A 27 -37.87 11.59 -15.51
N TRP A 28 -38.36 10.39 -15.79
CA TRP A 28 -37.59 9.15 -15.70
C TRP A 28 -36.43 9.12 -16.69
N ALA A 29 -36.64 9.54 -17.94
CA ALA A 29 -35.59 9.63 -18.95
C ALA A 29 -34.48 10.61 -18.53
N VAL A 30 -34.84 11.75 -17.93
CA VAL A 30 -33.87 12.71 -17.39
C VAL A 30 -33.08 12.09 -16.24
N LYS A 31 -33.74 11.40 -15.29
CA LYS A 31 -33.06 10.71 -14.17
C LYS A 31 -32.11 9.61 -14.65
N GLN A 32 -32.48 8.88 -15.69
CA GLN A 32 -31.59 7.87 -16.29
C GLN A 32 -30.38 8.52 -16.96
N ALA A 33 -30.58 9.61 -17.71
CA ALA A 33 -29.48 10.31 -18.36
C ALA A 33 -28.49 10.90 -17.34
N THR A 34 -29.00 11.49 -16.25
CA THR A 34 -28.14 12.02 -15.16
C THR A 34 -27.41 10.90 -14.44
N TYR A 35 -28.09 9.79 -14.15
CA TYR A 35 -27.46 8.61 -13.55
C TYR A 35 -26.37 8.02 -14.45
N ALA A 36 -26.64 7.86 -15.74
CA ALA A 36 -25.67 7.35 -16.71
C ALA A 36 -24.44 8.26 -16.83
N ALA A 37 -24.65 9.58 -16.85
CA ALA A 37 -23.56 10.55 -16.84
C ALA A 37 -22.73 10.49 -15.55
N ALA A 38 -23.39 10.38 -14.39
CA ALA A 38 -22.71 10.24 -13.09
C ALA A 38 -21.91 8.94 -13.00
N LEU A 39 -22.46 7.83 -13.51
CA LEU A 39 -21.78 6.54 -13.56
C LEU A 39 -20.55 6.58 -14.47
N ALA A 40 -20.65 7.22 -15.64
CA ALA A 40 -19.53 7.41 -16.55
C ALA A 40 -18.43 8.29 -15.92
N ALA A 41 -18.80 9.37 -15.24
CA ALA A 41 -17.86 10.23 -14.54
C ALA A 41 -17.15 9.48 -13.39
N HIS A 42 -17.89 8.69 -12.62
CA HIS A 42 -17.32 7.85 -11.57
C HIS A 42 -16.33 6.82 -12.14
N ALA A 43 -16.70 6.13 -13.23
CA ALA A 43 -15.81 5.17 -13.88
C ALA A 43 -14.51 5.81 -14.36
N ALA A 44 -14.59 7.02 -14.94
CA ALA A 44 -13.40 7.77 -15.35
C ALA A 44 -12.52 8.17 -14.15
N ALA A 45 -13.12 8.62 -13.05
CA ALA A 45 -12.40 8.98 -11.83
C ALA A 45 -11.69 7.77 -11.21
N VAL A 46 -12.35 6.61 -11.16
CA VAL A 46 -11.75 5.35 -10.68
C VAL A 46 -10.55 4.95 -11.54
N GLN A 47 -10.66 5.09 -12.86
CA GLN A 47 -9.55 4.78 -13.75
C GLN A 47 -8.34 5.71 -13.53
N GLN A 48 -8.60 7.01 -13.39
CA GLN A 48 -7.56 8.00 -13.12
C GLN A 48 -6.87 7.77 -11.77
N ASP A 49 -7.64 7.43 -10.73
CA ASP A 49 -7.10 7.12 -9.40
C ASP A 49 -6.21 5.87 -9.44
N ALA A 50 -6.65 4.82 -10.15
CA ALA A 50 -5.86 3.60 -10.34
C ALA A 50 -4.53 3.87 -11.06
N GLU A 51 -4.52 4.71 -12.09
CA GLU A 51 -3.31 5.10 -12.82
C GLU A 51 -2.37 5.97 -11.96
N ALA A 52 -2.93 6.90 -11.19
CA ALA A 52 -2.17 7.74 -10.26
C ALA A 52 -1.54 6.90 -9.14
N LEU A 53 -2.29 5.94 -8.58
CA LEU A 53 -1.81 5.02 -7.56
C LEU A 53 -0.68 4.15 -8.10
N ALA A 54 -0.83 3.56 -9.28
CA ALA A 54 0.21 2.76 -9.91
C ALA A 54 1.51 3.56 -10.14
N THR A 55 1.39 4.83 -10.58
CA THR A 55 2.53 5.72 -10.75
C THR A 55 3.21 6.04 -9.42
N PHE A 56 2.41 6.33 -8.38
CA PHE A 56 2.91 6.61 -7.05
C PHE A 56 3.62 5.40 -6.44
N GLU A 57 3.04 4.20 -6.52
CA GLU A 57 3.63 2.97 -6.00
C GLU A 57 4.95 2.64 -6.69
N ALA A 58 5.03 2.80 -8.01
CA ALA A 58 6.28 2.62 -8.76
C ALA A 58 7.37 3.61 -8.30
N ALA A 59 7.03 4.89 -8.13
CA ALA A 59 7.98 5.90 -7.65
C ALA A 59 8.41 5.64 -6.20
N LEU A 60 7.47 5.21 -5.35
CA LEU A 60 7.71 4.87 -3.95
C LEU A 60 8.66 3.67 -3.84
N GLU A 61 8.48 2.63 -4.66
CA GLU A 61 9.34 1.46 -4.65
C GLU A 61 10.78 1.82 -5.09
N VAL A 62 10.93 2.61 -6.15
CA VAL A 62 12.26 3.12 -6.56
C VAL A 62 12.92 3.94 -5.45
N ALA A 63 12.17 4.75 -4.70
CA ALA A 63 12.71 5.50 -3.57
C ALA A 63 13.08 4.59 -2.39
N ARG A 64 12.24 3.61 -2.07
CA ARG A 64 12.49 2.60 -1.01
C ARG A 64 13.70 1.74 -1.29
N GLN A 65 14.09 1.57 -2.55
CA GLN A 65 15.30 0.83 -2.89
C GLN A 65 16.61 1.57 -2.57
N LYS A 66 16.53 2.88 -2.30
CA LYS A 66 17.70 3.70 -1.97
C LYS A 66 18.03 3.70 -0.48
N VAL A 67 17.13 3.22 0.37
CA VAL A 67 17.25 3.28 1.83
C VAL A 67 17.00 1.91 2.45
N ASP A 68 17.63 1.67 3.59
CA ASP A 68 17.39 0.48 4.40
C ASP A 68 15.99 0.56 5.04
N ARG A 69 15.33 -0.59 5.22
CA ARG A 69 14.02 -0.64 5.90
C ARG A 69 14.20 -0.62 7.42
N ILE A 70 13.12 -0.29 8.13
CA ILE A 70 13.15 -0.05 9.58
C ILE A 70 13.76 -1.23 10.35
N ALA A 71 14.74 -0.91 11.20
CA ALA A 71 15.37 -1.85 12.12
C ALA A 71 14.36 -2.34 13.18
N ILE A 72 14.30 -3.66 13.40
CA ILE A 72 13.49 -4.27 14.47
C ILE A 72 14.41 -5.06 15.38
N ALA A 73 14.62 -4.57 16.61
CA ALA A 73 15.39 -5.25 17.66
C ALA A 73 16.79 -5.75 17.21
N GLY A 74 17.58 -4.88 16.56
CA GLY A 74 18.91 -5.22 16.08
C GLY A 74 18.94 -6.02 14.77
N ARG A 75 17.77 -6.29 14.17
CA ARG A 75 17.65 -6.90 12.84
C ARG A 75 17.35 -5.82 11.82
N VAL A 76 18.21 -5.68 10.82
CA VAL A 76 18.14 -4.61 9.83
C VAL A 76 18.25 -5.20 8.42
N PRO A 77 17.28 -4.96 7.54
CA PRO A 77 17.45 -5.21 6.12
C PRO A 77 18.37 -4.15 5.54
N VAL A 78 19.52 -4.56 5.02
CA VAL A 78 20.52 -3.67 4.43
C VAL A 78 20.52 -3.80 2.91
N ASN A 79 20.80 -2.72 2.21
CA ASN A 79 20.88 -2.69 0.75
C ASN A 79 22.18 -3.31 0.20
N VAL A 80 22.55 -4.48 0.72
CA VAL A 80 23.65 -5.31 0.22
C VAL A 80 23.03 -6.52 -0.48
N LEU A 81 23.30 -6.64 -1.78
CA LEU A 81 22.81 -7.74 -2.63
C LEU A 81 23.88 -8.82 -2.78
N GLY A 82 23.45 -10.06 -3.04
CA GLY A 82 24.36 -11.18 -3.32
C GLY A 82 25.08 -11.76 -2.09
N ALA A 83 24.74 -11.29 -0.89
CA ALA A 83 25.21 -11.90 0.35
C ALA A 83 24.53 -13.26 0.59
N GLN A 84 25.16 -14.09 1.42
CA GLN A 84 24.62 -15.38 1.84
C GLN A 84 24.37 -15.39 3.35
N PRO A 85 23.38 -16.17 3.84
CA PRO A 85 23.21 -16.38 5.26
C PRO A 85 24.49 -16.93 5.86
N GLY A 86 25.02 -16.26 6.89
CA GLY A 86 26.30 -16.61 7.48
C GLY A 86 27.39 -15.56 7.26
N ASP A 87 27.31 -14.79 6.17
CA ASP A 87 28.28 -13.75 5.83
C ASP A 87 28.29 -12.62 6.85
N TYR A 88 29.42 -11.92 6.93
CA TYR A 88 29.57 -10.69 7.68
C TYR A 88 29.56 -9.50 6.74
N ILE A 89 28.85 -8.44 7.14
CA ILE A 89 28.86 -7.17 6.40
C ILE A 89 29.97 -6.30 6.97
N VAL A 90 30.99 -6.07 6.15
CA VAL A 90 32.19 -5.31 6.52
C VAL A 90 32.17 -3.96 5.78
N PRO A 91 32.34 -2.83 6.48
CA PRO A 91 32.42 -1.54 5.82
C PRO A 91 33.72 -1.45 4.99
N VAL A 92 33.57 -0.96 3.76
CA VAL A 92 34.67 -0.67 2.82
C VAL A 92 34.49 0.74 2.27
N GLN A 93 35.60 1.37 1.88
CA GLN A 93 35.56 2.67 1.22
C GLN A 93 34.96 2.52 -0.17
N ASP A 94 34.04 3.41 -0.53
CA ASP A 94 33.46 3.50 -1.87
C ASP A 94 33.42 4.96 -2.33
N GLY A 95 34.42 5.37 -3.11
CA GLY A 95 34.63 6.78 -3.47
C GLY A 95 34.83 7.65 -2.22
N ASP A 96 34.00 8.69 -2.08
CA ASP A 96 33.96 9.54 -0.88
C ASP A 96 33.06 8.96 0.23
N GLY A 97 32.40 7.83 -0.03
CA GLY A 97 31.42 7.19 0.86
C GLY A 97 31.88 5.84 1.42
N ILE A 98 30.90 5.10 1.97
CA ILE A 98 31.09 3.79 2.58
C ILE A 98 30.11 2.81 1.92
N ALA A 99 30.60 1.63 1.56
CA ALA A 99 29.79 0.50 1.12
C ALA A 99 29.95 -0.71 2.06
N GLY A 100 28.99 -1.63 2.02
CA GLY A 100 29.06 -2.90 2.75
C GLY A 100 29.51 -4.03 1.84
N ALA A 101 30.64 -4.68 2.16
CA ALA A 101 31.08 -5.90 1.49
C ALA A 101 30.66 -7.13 2.31
N ALA A 102 30.00 -8.09 1.65
CA ALA A 102 29.73 -9.39 2.25
C ALA A 102 31.02 -10.24 2.22
N VAL A 103 31.44 -10.71 3.39
CA VAL A 103 32.62 -11.56 3.56
C VAL A 103 32.20 -12.85 4.25
N HIS A 104 32.52 -13.99 3.65
CA HIS A 104 32.18 -15.29 4.21
C HIS A 104 32.89 -15.52 5.54
N ALA A 105 32.25 -16.26 6.44
CA ALA A 105 32.75 -16.48 7.79
C ALA A 105 34.12 -17.20 7.83
N ASP A 106 34.42 -18.01 6.82
CA ASP A 106 35.69 -18.73 6.72
C ASP A 106 36.85 -17.85 6.19
N ASP A 107 36.53 -16.78 5.47
CA ASP A 107 37.51 -15.90 4.82
C ASP A 107 37.74 -14.58 5.59
N ILE A 108 36.91 -14.32 6.61
CA ILE A 108 36.98 -13.06 7.36
C ILE A 108 38.22 -12.99 8.25
N THR A 109 38.96 -11.88 8.16
CA THR A 109 40.06 -11.60 9.09
C THR A 109 39.53 -11.10 10.43
N MET A 110 40.31 -11.28 11.51
CA MET A 110 39.93 -10.78 12.84
C MET A 110 39.68 -9.26 12.84
N ALA A 111 40.50 -8.49 12.11
CA ALA A 111 40.31 -7.04 11.99
C ALA A 111 38.98 -6.68 11.30
N GLN A 112 38.61 -7.41 10.25
CA GLN A 112 37.33 -7.24 9.57
C GLN A 112 36.15 -7.64 10.47
N TYR A 113 36.27 -8.72 11.23
CA TYR A 113 35.25 -9.17 12.18
C TYR A 113 35.01 -8.15 13.31
N LEU A 114 36.08 -7.53 13.82
CA LEU A 114 35.94 -6.50 14.86
C LEU A 114 35.16 -5.29 14.36
N ARG A 115 35.42 -4.84 13.12
CA ARG A 115 34.74 -3.69 12.48
C ARG A 115 33.44 -4.04 11.74
N ALA A 116 33.08 -5.30 11.65
CA ALA A 116 31.89 -5.74 10.92
C ALA A 116 30.62 -5.16 11.57
N VAL A 117 29.68 -4.74 10.75
CA VAL A 117 28.38 -4.21 11.18
C VAL A 117 27.55 -5.32 11.84
N GLY A 118 27.63 -6.53 11.31
CA GLY A 118 26.84 -7.65 11.78
C GLY A 118 26.95 -8.87 10.88
N ARG A 119 26.13 -9.89 11.18
CA ARG A 119 26.05 -11.14 10.43
C ARG A 119 24.72 -11.25 9.71
N VAL A 120 24.75 -11.70 8.45
CA VAL A 120 23.56 -11.98 7.65
C VAL A 120 22.87 -13.23 8.21
N ILE A 121 21.59 -13.08 8.59
CA ILE A 121 20.77 -14.17 9.15
C ILE A 121 19.80 -14.76 8.13
N SER A 122 19.38 -13.98 7.15
CA SER A 122 18.50 -14.42 6.06
C SER A 122 18.61 -13.46 4.88
N ILE A 123 18.11 -13.88 3.72
CA ILE A 123 17.95 -13.04 2.53
C ILE A 123 16.46 -12.78 2.34
N GLU A 124 16.09 -11.52 2.10
CA GLU A 124 14.73 -11.14 1.78
C GLU A 124 14.31 -11.60 0.37
N SER A 125 13.01 -11.60 0.08
CA SER A 125 12.49 -12.03 -1.23
C SER A 125 12.97 -11.15 -2.38
N ASP A 126 13.42 -9.93 -2.10
CA ASP A 126 14.03 -8.99 -3.05
C ASP A 126 15.55 -9.17 -3.21
N GLY A 127 16.16 -10.12 -2.48
CA GLY A 127 17.60 -10.40 -2.53
C GLY A 127 18.46 -9.62 -1.55
N ARG A 128 17.87 -8.76 -0.71
CA ARG A 128 18.62 -7.99 0.30
C ARG A 128 19.03 -8.83 1.49
N ALA A 129 20.20 -8.53 2.04
CA ALA A 129 20.67 -9.13 3.26
C ALA A 129 19.89 -8.62 4.48
N TYR A 130 19.38 -9.54 5.30
CA TYR A 130 18.81 -9.26 6.61
C TYR A 130 19.88 -9.53 7.67
N VAL A 131 20.35 -8.50 8.36
CA VAL A 131 21.54 -8.53 9.21
C VAL A 131 21.15 -8.44 10.67
N MET A 132 21.74 -9.30 11.50
CA MET A 132 21.80 -9.11 12.94
C MET A 132 22.99 -8.20 13.25
N VAL A 133 22.70 -6.98 13.68
CA VAL A 133 23.70 -5.96 14.00
C VAL A 133 24.43 -6.33 15.28
N LYS A 134 25.75 -6.24 15.24
CA LYS A 134 26.62 -6.49 16.38
C LYS A 134 26.58 -5.28 17.33
N ALA A 135 26.45 -5.53 18.63
CA ALA A 135 26.56 -4.49 19.63
C ALA A 135 28.00 -3.92 19.67
N VAL A 136 28.10 -2.60 19.80
CA VAL A 136 29.38 -1.85 19.83
C VAL A 136 29.94 -1.83 21.25
#